data_AF-A0A7C4NC93-F1
#
_entry.id   AF-A0A7C4NC93-F1
#
_cell.length_a   1.000
_cell.length_b   1.000
_cell.length_c   1.000
_cell.angle_alpha   90.00
_cell.angle_beta   90.00
_cell.angle_gamma   90.00
#
_symmetry.space_group_name_H-M   'P 1'
#
loop_
_entity.id
_entity.type
_entity.pdbx_description
1 polymer ?
#
loop_
_entity_poly.entity_id
_entity_poly.type
_entity_poly.pdbx_seq_one_letter_code
_entity_poly.pdbx_strand_id
1 'polypeptide(L)' 'MRIVLIGFGNLGRALVQVFAEKAEILREHEGFAPKIIAAVDDSGAAVE' A
#
# COMPACT_ATOMS: atom_id res chain seq x y z
N MET A 1 2.82 -7.49 -7.22
CA MET A 1 3.89 -7.49 -6.17
C MET A 1 3.24 -7.41 -4.80
N ARG A 2 3.69 -8.18 -3.80
CA ARG A 2 3.16 -8.09 -2.43
C ARG A 2 4.00 -7.12 -1.61
N ILE A 3 3.35 -6.21 -0.88
CA ILE A 3 4.00 -5.15 -0.09
C ILE A 3 3.55 -5.26 1.36
N VAL A 4 4.51 -5.19 2.28
CA VAL A 4 4.27 -4.99 3.71
C VAL A 4 4.61 -3.54 4.01
N LEU A 5 3.69 -2.80 4.62
CA LEU A 5 3.91 -1.42 5.04
C LEU A 5 4.39 -1.38 6.49
N ILE A 6 5.53 -0.74 6.74
CA ILE A 6 6.07 -0.50 8.08
C ILE A 6 5.97 1.00 8.36
N GLY A 7 5.12 1.37 9.31
CA GLY A 7 4.71 2.73 9.61
C GLY A 7 3.39 3.11 8.93
N PHE A 8 2.28 3.07 9.68
CA PHE A 8 0.93 3.44 9.20
C PHE A 8 0.45 4.81 9.70
N GLY A 9 1.38 5.77 9.80
CA GLY A 9 1.08 7.17 10.09
C GLY A 9 0.49 7.92 8.88
N ASN A 10 0.59 9.25 8.88
CA ASN A 10 0.03 10.08 7.80
C ASN A 10 0.59 9.72 6.42
N LEU A 11 1.89 9.47 6.30
CA LEU A 11 2.53 9.09 5.04
C LEU A 11 2.09 7.70 4.58
N GLY A 12 2.06 6.71 5.48
CA GLY A 12 1.66 5.34 5.15
C GLY A 12 0.20 5.30 4.64
N ARG A 13 -0.70 6.02 5.31
CA ARG A 13 -2.09 6.17 4.89
C ARG A 13 -2.21 6.83 3.51
N ALA A 14 -1.51 7.94 3.28
CA ALA A 14 -1.52 8.62 1.99
C ALA A 14 -0.96 7.73 0.86
N LEU A 15 0.10 6.95 1.13
CA LEU A 15 0.68 6.04 0.15
C LEU A 15 -0.32 4.95 -0.28
N VAL A 16 -0.98 4.32 0.70
CA VAL A 16 -2.01 3.29 0.41
C VAL A 16 -3.15 3.90 -0.42
N GLN A 17 -3.56 5.12 -0.08
CA GLN A 17 -4.60 5.82 -0.82
C GLN A 17 -4.18 6.13 -2.26
N VAL A 18 -2.96 6.61 -2.49
CA VAL A 18 -2.43 6.86 -3.84
C VAL A 18 -2.35 5.56 -4.65
N PHE A 19 -1.92 4.45 -4.06
CA PHE A 19 -1.90 3.16 -4.74
C PHE A 19 -3.30 2.68 -5.13
N ALA A 20 -4.31 2.91 -4.29
CA ALA A 20 -5.70 2.60 -4.62
C ALA A 20 -6.23 3.50 -5.75
N GLU A 21 -6.02 4.82 -5.65
CA GLU A 21 -6.49 5.81 -6.62
C GLU A 21 -5.80 5.70 -7.99
N LYS A 22 -4.55 5.22 -8.02
CA LYS A 22 -3.74 5.10 -9.25
C LYS A 22 -3.57 3.65 -9.71
N ALA A 23 -4.34 2.71 -9.17
CA ALA A 23 -4.18 1.29 -9.44
C ALA A 23 -4.29 0.92 -10.93
N GLU A 24 -5.20 1.56 -11.66
CA GLU A 24 -5.37 1.34 -13.10
C GLU A 24 -4.18 1.89 -13.89
N ILE A 25 -3.79 3.14 -13.63
CA ILE A 25 -2.65 3.79 -14.30
C ILE A 25 -1.35 3.01 -14.06
N LEU A 26 -1.09 2.60 -12.81
CA LEU A 26 0.10 1.79 -12.47
C LEU A 26 0.10 0.45 -13.20
N ARG A 27 -1.06 -0.17 -13.38
CA ARG A 27 -1.19 -1.45 -14.08
C ARG A 27 -0.98 -1.29 -15.58
N GLU A 28 -1.58 -0.28 -16.20
CA GLU A 28 -1.58 -0.09 -17.65
C GLU A 28 -0.27 0.47 -18.18
N HIS A 29 0.31 1.46 -17.48
CA HIS A 29 1.52 2.14 -17.94
C HIS A 29 2.80 1.50 -17.43
N GLU A 30 2.80 1.00 -16.19
CA GLU A 30 4.00 0.50 -15.52
C GLU A 30 4.00 -1.02 -15.35
N GLY A 31 2.94 -1.72 -15.80
CA GLY A 31 2.78 -3.16 -15.54
C GLY A 31 2.75 -3.50 -14.05
N PHE A 32 2.46 -2.51 -13.20
CA PHE A 32 2.67 -2.58 -11.77
C PHE A 32 1.34 -2.72 -11.02
N ALA A 33 1.16 -3.88 -10.39
CA ALA A 33 -0.01 -4.18 -9.55
C ALA A 33 0.46 -4.49 -8.11
N PRO A 34 0.65 -3.47 -7.26
CA PRO A 34 0.99 -3.67 -5.86
C PRO A 34 -0.24 -4.16 -5.08
N LYS A 35 -0.04 -5.14 -4.20
CA LYS A 35 -1.02 -5.53 -3.17
C LYS A 35 -0.38 -5.32 -1.80
N ILE A 36 -0.96 -4.42 -1.00
CA ILE A 36 -0.63 -4.31 0.42
C ILE A 36 -1.23 -5.54 1.11
N ILE A 37 -0.39 -6.33 1.78
CA ILE A 37 -0.80 -7.56 2.49
C ILE A 37 -0.69 -7.43 4.00
N ALA A 38 0.01 -6.39 4.47
CA ALA A 38 0.09 -6.06 5.88
C ALA A 38 0.45 -4.59 6.06
N ALA A 39 -0.01 -4.01 7.16
CA ALA A 39 0.43 -2.72 7.68
C ALA A 39 0.78 -2.87 9.16
N VAL A 40 1.93 -2.36 9.56
CA VAL A 40 2.44 -2.43 10.93
C VAL A 40 2.79 -1.04 11.42
N ASP A 41 2.41 -0.71 12.65
CA ASP A 41 2.87 0.49 13.36
C ASP A 41 3.16 0.17 14.84
N ASP A 42 3.37 1.20 15.66
CA ASP A 42 3.62 1.07 17.09
C ASP A 42 2.41 0.54 17.88
N SER A 43 1.22 0.55 17.31
CA SER A 43 0.00 0.01 17.90
C SER A 43 -0.24 -1.47 17.59
N GLY A 44 0.42 -2.00 16.55
CA GLY A 44 0.33 -3.41 16.19
C GLY A 44 0.40 -3.66 14.68
N ALA A 45 -0.21 -4.74 14.22
CA ALA A 45 -0.20 -5.16 12.83
C ALA A 45 -1.60 -5.58 12.35
N ALA A 46 -1.98 -5.12 11.16
CA ALA A 46 -3.12 -5.61 10.39
C ALA A 46 -2.60 -6.40 9.18
N VAL A 47 -3.17 -7.57 8.92
CA VAL A 47 -2.71 -8.51 7.88
C VAL A 47 -3.92 -9.06 7.09
N GLU A 48 -3.79 -9.15 5.76
CA GLU A 48 -4.78 -9.70 4.82
C GLU A 48 -4.16 -10.59 3.72
#